data_AF-A0A3N0XG92-F1
#
_entry.id   AF-A0A3N0XG92-F1
#
_cell.length_a   1.000
_cell.length_b   1.000
_cell.length_c   1.000
_cell.angle_alpha   90.00
_cell.angle_beta   90.00
_cell.angle_gamma   90.00
#
_symmetry.space_group_name_H-M   'P 1'
#
loop_
_entity.id
_entity.type
_entity.pdbx_description
1 polymer ?
#
loop_
_entity_poly.entity_id
_entity_poly.type
_entity_poly.pdbx_seq_one_letter_code
_entity_poly.pdbx_strand_id
1 'polypeptide(L)'
;MVEVGSLWREQTVILFFLRRFGCQVCRWMAAEVSKLEKDLKANGIALIGIGPEETGVKEFKDGGFLKGDIYIDEKKQCYKDLGFKRYNAMNVVPAAMGKKVREIASKASAEGIQGNFSGDLLQSGGMLIVAKGGEKVLLHFVQKTPADNASLEDITKALGISSSVQAGEKPQHISEQIAPMGLLRKERAQQTVKSPNPSVVTE
;
A
#
# COMPACT_ATOMS: atom_id res chain seq x y z
N MET A 1 7.13 -14.65 8.83
CA MET A 1 7.65 -13.26 8.90
C MET A 1 8.64 -13.06 7.76
N VAL A 2 8.62 -11.90 7.11
CA VAL A 2 9.44 -11.55 5.95
C VAL A 2 10.21 -10.28 6.29
N GLU A 3 11.51 -10.26 6.03
CA GLU A 3 12.36 -9.07 6.21
C GLU A 3 11.95 -7.98 5.21
N VAL A 4 11.66 -6.76 5.66
CA VAL A 4 11.17 -5.70 4.76
C VAL A 4 12.22 -5.33 3.71
N GLY A 5 13.50 -5.32 4.08
CA GLY A 5 14.63 -5.15 3.16
C GLY A 5 14.78 -6.26 2.10
N SER A 6 14.05 -7.38 2.22
CA SER A 6 14.06 -8.43 1.20
C SER A 6 13.27 -8.07 -0.05
N LEU A 7 12.27 -7.20 0.08
CA LEU A 7 11.25 -6.97 -0.95
C LEU A 7 11.85 -6.31 -2.20
N TRP A 8 12.82 -5.40 -2.02
CA TRP A 8 13.44 -4.60 -3.07
C TRP A 8 14.83 -5.09 -3.52
N ARG A 9 15.24 -6.30 -3.13
CA ARG A 9 16.55 -6.84 -3.57
C ARG A 9 16.60 -7.02 -5.08
N GLU A 10 15.56 -7.63 -5.66
CA GLU A 10 15.56 -8.02 -7.08
C GLU A 10 14.76 -7.10 -8.01
N GLN A 11 14.03 -6.13 -7.46
CA GLN A 11 13.14 -5.26 -8.22
C GLN A 11 12.94 -3.93 -7.49
N THR A 12 12.52 -2.91 -8.22
CA THR A 12 12.00 -1.67 -7.61
C THR A 12 10.65 -1.96 -6.96
N VAL A 13 10.37 -1.36 -5.80
CA VAL A 13 9.16 -1.64 -5.02
C VAL A 13 8.47 -0.37 -4.59
N ILE A 14 7.15 -0.32 -4.77
CA ILE A 14 6.24 0.63 -4.14
C ILE A 14 5.69 -0.03 -2.87
N LEU A 15 6.08 0.50 -1.71
CA LEU A 15 5.55 0.13 -0.41
C LEU A 15 4.48 1.15 -0.03
N PHE A 16 3.22 0.80 -0.23
CA PHE A 16 2.06 1.61 0.13
C PHE A 16 1.61 1.28 1.55
N PHE A 17 1.86 2.18 2.49
CA PHE A 17 1.51 2.01 3.89
C PHE A 17 0.09 2.51 4.14
N LEU A 18 -0.85 1.58 4.27
CA LEU A 18 -2.25 1.87 4.57
C LEU A 18 -2.40 2.34 6.02
N ARG A 19 -3.36 3.23 6.28
CA ARG A 19 -3.71 3.61 7.66
C ARG A 19 -4.39 2.48 8.41
N ARG A 20 -5.27 1.74 7.72
CA ARG A 20 -5.94 0.50 8.14
C ARG A 20 -6.74 -0.07 6.96
N PHE A 21 -6.90 -1.39 6.91
CA PHE A 21 -7.62 -2.09 5.84
C PHE A 21 -9.13 -1.79 5.80
N GLY A 22 -9.72 -1.39 6.92
CA GLY A 22 -11.14 -1.03 7.04
C GLY A 22 -11.52 0.38 6.54
N CYS A 23 -10.56 1.25 6.21
CA CYS A 23 -10.84 2.65 5.89
C CYS A 23 -11.27 2.83 4.42
N GLN A 24 -12.44 3.42 4.17
CA GLN A 24 -12.97 3.67 2.82
C GLN A 24 -11.98 4.45 1.94
N VAL A 25 -11.39 5.53 2.47
CA VAL A 25 -10.38 6.34 1.76
C VAL A 25 -9.13 5.51 1.44
N CYS A 26 -8.71 4.61 2.33
CA CYS A 26 -7.55 3.73 2.08
C CYS A 26 -7.85 2.66 1.03
N ARG A 27 -9.08 2.12 1.00
CA ARG A 27 -9.56 1.19 -0.03
C ARG A 27 -9.60 1.86 -1.40
N TRP A 28 -10.10 3.11 -1.48
CA TRP A 28 -10.08 3.88 -2.72
C TRP A 28 -8.66 4.22 -3.18
N MET A 29 -7.77 4.70 -2.29
CA MET A 29 -6.37 4.97 -2.65
C MET A 29 -5.63 3.70 -3.11
N ALA A 30 -5.91 2.54 -2.51
CA ALA A 30 -5.39 1.25 -2.97
C ALA A 30 -5.89 0.92 -4.39
N ALA A 31 -7.18 1.15 -4.66
CA ALA A 31 -7.76 0.92 -5.97
C ALA A 31 -7.20 1.87 -7.04
N GLU A 32 -6.94 3.14 -6.71
CA GLU A 32 -6.26 4.10 -7.60
C GLU A 32 -4.83 3.64 -7.96
N VAL A 33 -3.97 3.36 -6.98
CA VAL A 33 -2.57 2.93 -7.28
C VAL A 33 -2.53 1.60 -8.03
N SER A 34 -3.52 0.72 -7.81
CA SER A 34 -3.66 -0.54 -8.53
C SER A 34 -3.97 -0.39 -10.02
N LYS A 35 -4.41 0.78 -10.49
CA LYS A 35 -4.62 1.01 -11.93
C LYS A 35 -3.31 1.00 -12.71
N LEU A 36 -2.19 1.32 -12.04
CA LEU A 36 -0.84 1.21 -12.59
C LEU A 36 -0.35 -0.24 -12.73
N GLU A 37 -1.09 -1.27 -12.25
CA GLU A 37 -0.65 -2.68 -12.23
C GLU A 37 0.03 -3.13 -13.53
N LYS A 38 -0.56 -2.81 -14.68
CA LYS A 38 -0.02 -3.22 -15.99
C LYS A 38 1.33 -2.56 -16.29
N ASP A 39 1.44 -1.26 -16.05
CA ASP A 39 2.66 -0.48 -16.28
C ASP A 39 3.77 -0.89 -15.29
N LEU A 40 3.42 -1.14 -14.02
CA LEU A 40 4.35 -1.62 -13.00
C LEU A 40 4.89 -3.02 -13.37
N LYS A 41 4.02 -3.96 -13.74
CA LYS A 41 4.40 -5.30 -14.19
C LYS A 41 5.30 -5.26 -15.43
N ALA A 42 4.96 -4.43 -16.42
CA ALA A 42 5.74 -4.27 -17.65
C ALA A 42 7.16 -3.72 -17.40
N ASN A 43 7.36 -2.96 -16.31
CA ASN A 43 8.65 -2.38 -15.93
C ASN A 43 9.36 -3.14 -14.79
N GLY A 44 8.86 -4.32 -14.38
CA GLY A 44 9.47 -5.10 -13.30
C GLY A 44 9.43 -4.39 -11.94
N ILE A 45 8.34 -3.70 -11.62
CA ILE A 45 8.12 -2.97 -10.37
C ILE A 45 7.02 -3.67 -9.57
N ALA A 46 7.28 -3.98 -8.30
CA ALA A 46 6.26 -4.57 -7.42
C ALA A 46 5.46 -3.49 -6.67
N LEU A 47 4.14 -3.68 -6.60
CA LEU A 47 3.25 -2.94 -5.72
C LEU A 47 2.98 -3.79 -4.48
N ILE A 48 3.22 -3.22 -3.30
CA ILE A 48 3.06 -3.91 -2.01
C ILE A 48 2.30 -3.01 -1.04
N GLY A 49 1.19 -3.51 -0.50
CA GLY A 49 0.42 -2.88 0.56
C GLY A 49 0.89 -3.36 1.93
N ILE A 50 1.22 -2.44 2.83
CA ILE A 50 1.51 -2.74 4.23
C ILE A 50 0.41 -2.14 5.08
N GLY A 51 -0.23 -2.95 5.92
CA GLY A 51 -1.15 -2.48 6.96
C GLY A 51 -0.56 -2.61 8.36
N PRO A 52 -1.12 -1.92 9.37
CA PRO A 52 -0.53 -1.88 10.71
C PRO A 52 -1.12 -2.89 11.69
N GLU A 53 -2.08 -3.72 11.25
CA GLU A 53 -2.83 -4.69 12.04
C GLU A 53 -3.60 -5.66 11.12
N GLU A 54 -4.04 -6.81 11.63
CA GLU A 54 -4.81 -7.79 10.84
C GLU A 54 -6.29 -7.40 10.62
N THR A 55 -6.78 -6.44 11.40
CA THR A 55 -8.18 -5.98 11.40
C THR A 55 -8.63 -5.54 10.01
N GLY A 56 -9.56 -6.28 9.42
CA GLY A 56 -10.14 -5.97 8.10
C GLY A 56 -9.32 -6.46 6.90
N VAL A 57 -8.23 -7.21 7.07
CA VAL A 57 -7.44 -7.78 5.96
C VAL A 57 -8.31 -8.63 5.03
N LYS A 58 -9.18 -9.49 5.59
CA LYS A 58 -10.07 -10.37 4.80
C LYS A 58 -10.97 -9.55 3.88
N GLU A 59 -11.75 -8.60 4.44
CA GLU A 59 -12.61 -7.70 3.66
C GLU A 59 -11.83 -6.93 2.58
N PHE A 60 -10.59 -6.54 2.87
CA PHE A 60 -9.76 -5.78 1.95
C PHE A 60 -9.24 -6.63 0.78
N LYS A 61 -8.87 -7.89 1.06
CA LYS A 61 -8.51 -8.87 0.03
C LYS A 61 -9.72 -9.27 -0.82
N ASP A 62 -10.83 -9.62 -0.18
CA ASP A 62 -12.07 -10.04 -0.85
C ASP A 62 -12.64 -8.93 -1.75
N GLY A 63 -12.52 -7.65 -1.33
CA GLY A 63 -12.88 -6.49 -2.13
C GLY A 63 -11.91 -6.16 -3.28
N GLY A 64 -10.79 -6.88 -3.39
CA GLY A 64 -9.83 -6.75 -4.49
C GLY A 64 -9.18 -5.37 -4.64
N PHE A 65 -9.17 -4.57 -3.57
CA PHE A 65 -8.79 -3.14 -3.61
C PHE A 65 -7.31 -2.90 -3.94
N LEU A 66 -6.43 -3.89 -3.72
CA LEU A 66 -5.03 -3.79 -4.12
C LEU A 66 -4.66 -4.90 -5.10
N LYS A 67 -4.00 -4.53 -6.21
CA LYS A 67 -3.42 -5.45 -7.19
C LYS A 67 -1.91 -5.62 -6.96
N GLY A 68 -1.59 -6.10 -5.76
CA GLY A 68 -0.23 -6.27 -5.26
C GLY A 68 -0.21 -7.07 -3.97
N ASP A 69 0.98 -7.46 -3.52
CA ASP A 69 1.13 -8.24 -2.29
C ASP A 69 0.69 -7.43 -1.07
N ILE A 70 0.19 -8.12 -0.04
CA ILE A 70 -0.25 -7.49 1.21
C ILE A 70 0.56 -8.08 2.37
N TYR A 71 1.09 -7.21 3.21
CA TYR A 71 1.78 -7.56 4.45
C TYR A 71 1.26 -6.75 5.64
N ILE A 72 1.63 -7.17 6.85
CA ILE A 72 1.18 -6.58 8.10
C ILE A 72 2.40 -6.27 8.99
N ASP A 73 2.55 -5.02 9.41
CA ASP A 73 3.51 -4.55 10.42
C ASP A 73 2.77 -4.40 11.77
N GLU A 74 2.48 -5.53 12.42
CA GLU A 74 1.76 -5.57 13.71
C GLU A 74 2.45 -4.76 14.81
N LYS A 75 3.79 -4.63 14.74
CA LYS A 75 4.61 -3.85 15.69
C LYS A 75 4.67 -2.36 15.36
N LYS A 76 4.11 -1.96 14.20
CA LYS A 76 4.18 -0.61 13.62
C LYS A 76 5.61 -0.08 13.57
N GLN A 77 6.60 -0.95 13.37
CA GLN A 77 8.01 -0.58 13.41
C GLN A 77 8.42 0.20 12.17
N CYS A 78 8.07 -0.27 10.98
CA CYS A 78 8.28 0.47 9.74
C CYS A 78 7.47 1.78 9.73
N TYR A 79 6.27 1.79 10.33
CA TYR A 79 5.51 3.03 10.50
C TYR A 79 6.24 4.07 11.37
N LYS A 80 6.85 3.65 12.48
CA LYS A 80 7.67 4.54 13.34
C LYS A 80 8.89 5.05 12.58
N ASP A 81 9.64 4.13 11.98
CA ASP A 81 10.95 4.42 11.37
C ASP A 81 10.82 5.28 10.09
N LEU A 82 9.70 5.18 9.37
CA LEU A 82 9.37 6.02 8.21
C LEU A 82 8.59 7.31 8.57
N GLY A 83 8.38 7.58 9.86
CA GLY A 83 7.73 8.81 10.34
C GLY A 83 6.21 8.85 10.20
N PHE A 84 5.55 7.73 9.92
CA PHE A 84 4.10 7.59 9.87
C PHE A 84 3.50 7.56 11.30
N LYS A 85 3.43 8.75 11.91
CA LYS A 85 2.99 8.96 13.30
C LYS A 85 1.46 8.87 13.43
N ARG A 86 0.94 8.54 14.61
CA ARG A 86 -0.49 8.70 14.90
C ARG A 86 -0.86 10.19 14.88
N TYR A 87 -2.00 10.52 14.27
CA TYR A 87 -2.54 11.88 14.28
C TYR A 87 -2.94 12.30 15.70
N ASN A 88 -2.78 13.59 16.00
CA ASN A 88 -3.42 14.18 17.17
C ASN A 88 -4.95 14.23 16.92
N ALA A 89 -5.73 13.69 17.85
CA ALA A 89 -7.20 13.66 17.77
C ALA A 89 -7.82 15.05 17.52
N MET A 90 -7.26 16.09 18.13
CA MET A 90 -7.70 17.49 17.97
C MET A 90 -7.61 17.98 16.51
N ASN A 91 -6.61 17.50 15.76
CA ASN A 91 -6.35 17.92 14.39
C ASN A 91 -6.99 16.98 13.36
N VAL A 92 -7.16 15.69 13.70
CA VAL A 92 -7.68 14.69 12.76
C VAL A 92 -9.20 14.79 12.59
N VAL A 93 -9.95 15.16 13.64
CA VAL A 93 -11.41 15.20 13.59
C VAL A 93 -11.92 16.25 12.58
N PRO A 94 -11.43 17.50 12.58
CA PRO A 94 -11.75 18.48 11.52
C PRO A 94 -11.31 17.99 10.13
N ALA A 95 -10.11 17.40 10.01
CA ALA A 95 -9.59 16.93 8.74
C ALA A 95 -10.41 15.77 8.15
N ALA A 96 -10.87 14.84 8.99
CA ALA A 96 -11.74 13.72 8.60
C ALA A 96 -13.12 14.19 8.11
N MET A 97 -13.59 15.36 8.57
CA MET A 97 -14.82 15.99 8.08
C MET A 97 -14.61 16.93 6.89
N GLY A 98 -13.37 17.14 6.44
CA GLY A 98 -12.99 18.09 5.40
C GLY A 98 -13.44 17.72 3.99
N LYS A 99 -13.54 18.72 3.11
CA LYS A 99 -14.06 18.60 1.74
C LYS A 99 -13.38 17.47 0.94
N LYS A 100 -12.05 17.37 0.97
CA LYS A 100 -11.28 16.32 0.30
C LYS A 100 -11.66 14.90 0.74
N VAL A 101 -11.87 14.67 2.04
CA VAL A 101 -12.30 13.36 2.55
C VAL A 101 -13.71 13.02 2.03
N ARG A 102 -14.63 13.99 2.02
CA ARG A 102 -15.98 13.81 1.47
C ARG A 102 -15.97 13.54 -0.04
N GLU A 103 -15.12 14.22 -0.80
CA GLU A 103 -14.94 14.02 -2.24
C GLU A 103 -14.42 12.61 -2.54
N ILE A 104 -13.40 12.14 -1.84
CA ILE A 104 -12.89 10.76 -1.98
C ILE A 104 -13.94 9.74 -1.53
N ALA A 105 -14.62 9.96 -0.41
CA ALA A 105 -15.67 9.07 0.08
C ALA A 105 -16.84 8.97 -0.90
N SER A 106 -17.18 10.05 -1.59
CA SER A 106 -18.19 10.08 -2.66
C SER A 106 -17.75 9.24 -3.87
N LYS A 107 -16.51 9.44 -4.37
CA LYS A 107 -15.94 8.62 -5.45
C LYS A 107 -15.91 7.14 -5.09
N ALA A 108 -15.38 6.82 -3.91
CA ALA A 108 -15.36 5.46 -3.35
C ALA A 108 -16.77 4.84 -3.33
N SER A 109 -17.77 5.58 -2.84
CA SER A 109 -19.16 5.10 -2.77
C SER A 109 -19.76 4.86 -4.16
N ALA A 110 -19.46 5.71 -5.15
CA ALA A 110 -19.87 5.51 -6.54
C ALA A 110 -19.22 4.27 -7.19
N GLU A 111 -18.01 3.91 -6.76
CA GLU A 111 -17.33 2.66 -7.14
C GLU A 111 -17.79 1.43 -6.31
N GLY A 112 -18.72 1.60 -5.35
CA GLY A 112 -19.18 0.54 -4.44
C GLY A 112 -18.23 0.26 -3.26
N ILE A 113 -17.15 1.02 -3.13
CA ILE A 113 -16.15 0.89 -2.07
C ILE A 113 -16.71 1.48 -0.77
N GLN A 114 -17.05 0.61 0.17
CA GLN A 114 -17.46 0.98 1.53
C GLN A 114 -16.30 0.86 2.53
N GLY A 115 -16.48 1.40 3.74
CA GLY A 115 -15.54 1.23 4.86
C GLY A 115 -16.25 1.10 6.21
N ASN A 116 -15.50 0.63 7.20
CA ASN A 116 -15.95 0.44 8.58
C ASN A 116 -15.13 1.37 9.52
N PHE A 117 -15.37 1.33 10.83
CA PHE A 117 -14.58 2.07 11.84
C PHE A 117 -13.66 1.18 12.69
N SER A 118 -13.39 -0.05 12.25
CA SER A 118 -12.56 -1.02 12.97
C SER A 118 -11.06 -0.71 12.83
N GLY A 119 -10.29 -0.94 13.91
CA GLY A 119 -8.84 -0.75 13.97
C GLY A 119 -8.38 0.65 14.41
N ASP A 120 -7.09 0.95 14.25
CA ASP A 120 -6.46 2.20 14.67
C ASP A 120 -6.87 3.38 13.77
N LEU A 121 -7.93 4.09 14.17
CA LEU A 121 -8.43 5.27 13.44
C LEU A 121 -7.42 6.41 13.32
N LEU A 122 -6.43 6.48 14.22
CA LEU A 122 -5.48 7.58 14.33
C LEU A 122 -4.15 7.31 13.61
N GLN A 123 -3.88 6.08 13.19
CA GLN A 123 -2.67 5.76 12.43
C GLN A 123 -2.64 6.53 11.09
N SER A 124 -1.51 7.16 10.79
CA SER A 124 -1.22 7.69 9.46
C SER A 124 -0.54 6.64 8.59
N GLY A 125 -0.54 6.87 7.28
CA GLY A 125 0.13 6.03 6.30
C GLY A 125 1.05 6.87 5.42
N GLY A 126 1.38 6.31 4.26
CA GLY A 126 2.31 6.93 3.34
C GLY A 126 2.68 6.02 2.19
N MET A 127 3.74 6.40 1.49
CA MET A 127 4.33 5.60 0.43
C MET A 127 5.85 5.72 0.48
N LEU A 128 6.54 4.60 0.29
CA LEU A 128 7.98 4.56 0.07
C LEU A 128 8.24 3.82 -1.24
N ILE A 129 8.94 4.45 -2.18
CA ILE A 129 9.41 3.77 -3.39
C ILE A 129 10.91 3.56 -3.25
N VAL A 130 11.34 2.30 -3.32
CA VAL A 130 12.75 1.90 -3.18
C VAL A 130 13.22 1.25 -4.48
N ALA A 131 14.34 1.73 -5.03
CA ALA A 131 14.94 1.15 -6.22
C ALA A 131 15.49 -0.25 -5.94
N LYS A 132 15.59 -1.08 -6.99
CA LYS A 132 16.29 -2.39 -6.93
C LYS A 132 17.63 -2.28 -6.19
N GLY A 133 17.91 -3.22 -5.30
CA GLY A 133 19.12 -3.26 -4.47
C GLY A 133 19.05 -2.42 -3.19
N GLY A 134 18.14 -1.45 -3.11
CA GLY A 134 17.93 -0.64 -1.90
C GLY A 134 18.85 0.56 -1.73
N GLU A 135 19.71 0.84 -2.71
CA GLU A 135 20.69 1.94 -2.64
C GLU A 135 20.05 3.34 -2.72
N LYS A 136 18.84 3.43 -3.28
CA LYS A 136 18.14 4.70 -3.51
C LYS A 136 16.65 4.60 -3.16
N VAL A 137 16.20 5.54 -2.32
CA VAL A 137 14.77 5.86 -2.18
C VAL A 137 14.39 6.82 -3.31
N LEU A 138 13.39 6.44 -4.11
CA LEU A 138 12.88 7.23 -5.24
C LEU A 138 11.78 8.20 -4.80
N LEU A 139 10.98 7.81 -3.82
CA LEU A 139 9.91 8.63 -3.23
C LEU A 139 9.74 8.27 -1.76
N HIS A 140 9.59 9.26 -0.89
CA HIS A 140 9.08 9.09 0.48
C HIS A 140 7.97 10.11 0.72
N PHE A 141 6.75 9.59 0.92
CA PHE A 141 5.54 10.39 1.11
C PHE A 141 4.91 10.05 2.45
N VAL A 142 4.63 11.07 3.27
CA VAL A 142 4.02 10.95 4.61
C VAL A 142 2.67 11.64 4.60
N GLN A 143 1.59 10.92 4.96
CA GLN A 143 0.25 11.50 5.05
C GLN A 143 0.12 12.43 6.27
N LYS A 144 -0.05 13.74 6.04
CA LYS A 144 -0.34 14.71 7.11
C LYS A 144 -1.83 14.73 7.48
N THR A 145 -2.70 14.39 6.54
CA THR A 145 -4.16 14.28 6.73
C THR A 145 -4.71 12.94 6.23
N PRO A 146 -5.90 12.51 6.70
CA PRO A 146 -6.62 11.33 6.22
C PRO A 146 -6.80 11.14 4.72
N ALA A 147 -6.75 12.21 3.91
CA ALA A 147 -7.00 12.22 2.47
C ALA A 147 -5.76 12.56 1.63
N ASP A 148 -4.59 12.69 2.25
CA ASP A 148 -3.35 12.93 1.52
C ASP A 148 -2.92 11.65 0.78
N ASN A 149 -2.58 11.73 -0.50
CA ASN A 149 -2.03 10.63 -1.28
C ASN A 149 -0.89 11.10 -2.19
N ALA A 150 0.02 10.19 -2.53
CA ALA A 150 0.88 10.39 -3.70
C ALA A 150 0.00 10.27 -4.95
N SER A 151 0.13 11.19 -5.90
CA SER A 151 -0.62 11.12 -7.15
C SER A 151 -0.05 10.03 -8.07
N LEU A 152 -0.84 9.53 -9.01
CA LEU A 152 -0.33 8.57 -10.00
C LEU A 152 0.80 9.17 -10.84
N GLU A 153 0.75 10.47 -11.11
CA GLU A 153 1.80 11.23 -11.80
C GLU A 153 3.10 11.29 -10.98
N ASP A 154 3.04 11.60 -9.69
CA ASP A 154 4.22 11.61 -8.81
C ASP A 154 4.87 10.22 -8.74
N ILE A 155 4.05 9.16 -8.72
CA ILE A 155 4.50 7.77 -8.69
C ILE A 155 5.21 7.41 -9.99
N THR A 156 4.58 7.62 -11.15
CA THR A 156 5.17 7.26 -12.45
C THR A 156 6.41 8.09 -12.75
N LYS A 157 6.41 9.39 -12.39
CA LYS A 157 7.58 10.28 -12.47
C LYS A 157 8.73 9.85 -11.57
N ALA A 158 8.46 9.41 -10.33
CA ALA A 158 9.50 8.90 -9.43
C ALA A 158 10.11 7.57 -9.92
N LEU A 159 9.32 6.77 -10.62
CA LEU A 159 9.73 5.50 -11.23
C LEU A 159 10.40 5.67 -12.60
N GLY A 160 10.23 6.82 -13.26
CA GLY A 160 10.74 7.08 -14.62
C GLY A 160 9.97 6.34 -15.72
N ILE A 161 8.69 5.98 -15.48
CA ILE A 161 7.85 5.22 -16.42
C ILE A 161 6.73 6.11 -16.99
N SER A 162 6.25 5.75 -18.18
CA SER A 162 5.03 6.34 -18.77
C SER A 162 3.81 5.50 -18.40
N SER A 163 2.65 6.14 -18.22
CA SER A 163 1.36 5.49 -18.00
C SER A 163 0.25 6.25 -18.72
N SER A 164 -0.73 5.55 -19.26
CA SER A 164 -1.94 6.12 -19.88
C SER A 164 -3.16 6.14 -18.94
N VAL A 165 -2.97 5.78 -17.67
CA VAL A 165 -4.03 5.65 -16.67
C VAL A 165 -4.56 7.01 -16.23
N GLN A 166 -5.87 7.22 -16.32
CA GLN A 166 -6.53 8.37 -15.69
C GLN A 166 -6.93 8.08 -14.24
N ALA A 167 -6.68 9.04 -13.35
CA ALA A 167 -7.14 8.98 -11.97
C ALA A 167 -8.68 9.01 -11.93
N GLY A 168 -9.29 8.03 -11.26
CA GLY A 168 -10.75 7.93 -11.10
C GLY A 168 -11.53 6.94 -11.99
N GLU A 169 -10.91 6.17 -12.91
CA GLU A 169 -11.64 5.14 -13.70
C GLU A 169 -11.22 3.69 -13.39
N LYS A 170 -12.15 2.72 -13.53
CA LYS A 170 -12.03 1.32 -13.06
C LYS A 170 -10.98 0.47 -13.81
N PRO A 171 -10.17 -0.37 -13.11
CA PRO A 171 -9.39 -1.44 -13.73
C PRO A 171 -10.19 -2.76 -13.88
N GLN A 172 -10.01 -3.46 -15.01
CA GLN A 172 -10.57 -4.79 -15.30
C GLN A 172 -9.57 -5.93 -15.04
N HIS A 173 -10.07 -7.14 -14.76
CA HIS A 173 -9.38 -8.24 -14.06
C HIS A 173 -8.88 -9.38 -14.98
N ILE A 174 -7.61 -9.82 -14.91
CA ILE A 174 -7.08 -11.06 -15.54
C ILE A 174 -5.95 -11.68 -14.68
N SER A 175 -5.79 -13.01 -14.72
CA SER A 175 -4.88 -13.90 -13.96
C SER A 175 -3.95 -14.73 -14.88
N GLU A 176 -2.85 -15.41 -14.50
CA GLU A 176 -1.94 -15.44 -13.31
C GLU A 176 -0.77 -16.46 -13.61
N GLN A 177 -0.20 -17.13 -12.60
CA GLN A 177 0.67 -18.34 -12.62
C GLN A 177 2.21 -18.22 -12.72
N ILE A 178 2.90 -19.21 -12.11
CA ILE A 178 4.21 -19.14 -11.38
C ILE A 178 5.02 -20.48 -11.48
N ALA A 179 6.25 -20.73 -10.97
CA ALA A 179 7.06 -20.00 -9.96
C ALA A 179 8.64 -19.94 -10.11
N PRO A 180 9.50 -20.91 -9.70
CA PRO A 180 10.52 -20.53 -8.68
C PRO A 180 12.01 -20.94 -8.87
N MET A 181 12.85 -20.47 -7.90
CA MET A 181 14.27 -20.75 -7.52
C MET A 181 15.21 -19.53 -7.68
N GLY A 182 16.26 -19.27 -6.87
CA GLY A 182 16.75 -19.96 -5.67
C GLY A 182 18.08 -19.36 -5.10
N LEU A 183 17.96 -18.45 -4.12
CA LEU A 183 18.78 -18.24 -2.89
C LEU A 183 20.34 -18.14 -2.90
N LEU A 184 20.89 -17.02 -2.36
CA LEU A 184 22.03 -17.02 -1.39
C LEU A 184 22.07 -15.74 -0.50
N ARG A 185 22.80 -15.77 0.63
CA ARG A 185 22.89 -14.74 1.73
C ARG A 185 24.02 -13.71 1.48
N LYS A 186 24.26 -12.60 2.22
CA LYS A 186 23.83 -11.99 3.52
C LYS A 186 23.74 -10.44 3.34
N GLU A 187 23.32 -9.55 4.26
CA GLU A 187 22.37 -9.52 5.41
C GLU A 187 22.62 -8.22 6.24
N ARG A 188 21.60 -7.39 6.53
CA ARG A 188 21.68 -6.21 7.42
C ARG A 188 20.29 -5.82 7.99
N ALA A 189 20.18 -5.78 9.33
CA ALA A 189 19.10 -5.18 10.13
C ALA A 189 17.64 -5.65 9.86
N GLN A 190 17.15 -6.57 10.70
CA GLN A 190 15.87 -7.27 10.56
C GLN A 190 14.63 -6.46 11.03
N GLN A 191 14.04 -5.64 10.16
CA GLN A 191 12.62 -5.29 10.28
C GLN A 191 11.78 -6.38 9.62
N THR A 192 10.72 -6.88 10.28
CA THR A 192 9.90 -7.98 9.74
C THR A 192 8.41 -7.66 9.69
N VAL A 193 7.77 -8.07 8.59
CA VAL A 193 6.32 -8.02 8.39
C VAL A 193 5.74 -9.44 8.25
N LYS A 194 4.44 -9.58 8.52
CA LYS A 194 3.69 -10.84 8.40
C LYS A 194 2.99 -10.90 7.04
N SER A 195 3.15 -12.01 6.32
CA SER A 195 2.23 -12.34 5.22
C SER A 195 0.91 -12.81 5.83
N PRO A 196 -0.26 -12.33 5.39
CA PRO A 196 -1.55 -12.73 5.96
C PRO A 196 -1.93 -14.20 5.76
N ASN A 197 -1.23 -14.94 4.89
CA ASN A 197 -1.37 -16.39 4.77
C ASN A 197 0.00 -17.06 4.98
N PRO A 198 0.12 -18.08 5.85
CA PRO A 198 0.98 -19.20 5.55
C PRO A 198 0.38 -19.96 4.35
N SER A 199 1.22 -20.47 3.45
CA SER A 199 0.75 -21.35 2.38
C SER A 199 0.04 -22.55 2.99
N VAL A 200 -1.16 -22.86 2.51
CA VAL A 200 -1.77 -24.17 2.75
C VAL A 200 -0.95 -25.17 1.95
N VAL A 201 -0.03 -25.84 2.64
CA VAL A 201 0.59 -27.07 2.15
C VAL A 201 -0.34 -28.18 2.61
N THR A 202 -1.21 -28.63 1.72
CA THR A 202 -1.87 -29.94 1.85
C THR A 202 -1.08 -30.96 1.04
N GLU A 203 -0.98 -32.15 1.63
CA GLU A 203 -0.13 -33.28 1.27
C GLU A 203 -0.49 -33.95 -0.06
#